data_AF-A0A4P8R857-F1
#
_entry.id   AF-A0A4P8R857-F1
#
_cell.length_a   1.000
_cell.length_b   1.000
_cell.length_c   1.000
_cell.angle_alpha   90.00
_cell.angle_beta   90.00
_cell.angle_gamma   90.00
#
_symmetry.space_group_name_H-M   'P 1'
#
loop_
_entity.id
_entity.type
_entity.pdbx_description
1 polymer ?
#
loop_
_entity_poly.entity_id
_entity_poly.type
_entity_poly.pdbx_seq_one_letter_code
_entity_poly.pdbx_strand_id
1 'polypeptide(L)'
;MTSLAARLLAGPRGRRLCLDVAMHDDRVREAVFWAAWAIERDDPAVGTTWIALDGPGSAAADAVPHRSVDDVVQAILASHVDVDAAVVDAALSSAVSSARYWQEPDADDRIASDRVVSDVLAPIAEAVAASDHWLRDGRARGSWLVRWDETPPRTAVDLTAARAAELADDEAMRAHPLDAGGVPVGGAWWSTPQTPETVGRLPIALALVEDELGWQGATAIAMREPDRLLRIASIDDWLALCRAHPLEVTFARRHDWTRTTGERHASWIVPDWVAVAAHHDAVHLDVRCWLEGAGRALRVDDDAATVIAGWSPDATCWLRDPQPVDGVPSRRFARDDAAGWVELDA
;
A
#
# COMPACT_ATOMS: atom_id res chain seq x y z
N MET A 1 -0.56 23.42 11.34
CA MET A 1 -0.18 22.00 11.14
C MET A 1 -1.46 21.21 10.95
N THR A 2 -1.58 20.48 9.85
CA THR A 2 -2.75 19.61 9.57
C THR A 2 -2.78 18.45 10.56
N SER A 3 -3.97 18.09 11.09
CA SER A 3 -4.11 16.97 12.02
C SER A 3 -3.80 15.63 11.34
N LEU A 4 -3.44 14.60 12.11
CA LEU A 4 -3.22 13.25 11.56
C LEU A 4 -4.50 12.71 10.89
N ALA A 5 -5.67 12.91 11.50
CA ALA A 5 -6.95 12.51 10.91
C ALA A 5 -7.16 13.15 9.51
N ALA A 6 -6.88 14.45 9.37
CA ALA A 6 -6.98 15.12 8.08
C ALA A 6 -5.94 14.60 7.06
N ARG A 7 -4.74 14.21 7.51
CA ARG A 7 -3.72 13.57 6.65
C ARG A 7 -4.14 12.17 6.19
N LEU A 8 -4.79 11.38 7.05
CA LEU A 8 -5.36 10.08 6.68
C LEU A 8 -6.37 10.23 5.54
N LEU A 9 -7.27 11.20 5.65
CA LEU A 9 -8.29 11.43 4.62
C LEU A 9 -7.74 12.10 3.34
N ALA A 10 -6.54 12.66 3.38
CA ALA A 10 -5.91 13.27 2.20
C ALA A 10 -5.39 12.23 1.19
N GLY A 11 -5.00 11.04 1.66
CA GLY A 11 -4.42 9.96 0.85
C GLY A 11 -5.42 8.84 0.54
N PRO A 12 -5.25 8.11 -0.58
CA PRO A 12 -6.14 6.98 -0.89
C PRO A 12 -6.03 5.86 0.15
N ARG A 13 -4.82 5.50 0.58
CA ARG A 13 -4.62 4.44 1.57
C ARG A 13 -5.16 4.79 2.95
N GLY A 14 -5.03 6.04 3.40
CA GLY A 14 -5.61 6.49 4.66
C GLY A 14 -7.15 6.55 4.63
N ARG A 15 -7.76 6.92 3.49
CA ARG A 15 -9.22 6.80 3.30
C ARG A 15 -9.66 5.35 3.29
N ARG A 16 -8.91 4.46 2.62
CA ARG A 16 -9.18 3.02 2.61
C ARG A 16 -9.14 2.43 4.01
N LEU A 17 -8.11 2.77 4.81
CA LEU A 17 -8.03 2.39 6.22
C LEU A 17 -9.28 2.82 7.01
N CYS A 18 -9.74 4.07 6.85
CA CYS A 18 -10.92 4.55 7.56
C CYS A 18 -12.21 3.84 7.11
N LEU A 19 -12.34 3.56 5.81
CA LEU A 19 -13.48 2.81 5.27
C LEU A 19 -13.48 1.36 5.80
N ASP A 20 -12.32 0.69 5.79
CA ASP A 20 -12.17 -0.69 6.28
C ASP A 20 -12.46 -0.79 7.80
N VAL A 21 -12.10 0.23 8.59
CA VAL A 21 -12.54 0.34 9.99
C VAL A 21 -14.07 0.46 10.06
N ALA A 22 -14.69 1.33 9.26
CA ALA A 22 -16.15 1.48 9.24
C ALA A 22 -16.86 0.16 8.87
N MET A 23 -16.28 -0.62 7.95
CA MET A 23 -16.78 -1.93 7.50
C MET A 23 -16.66 -3.04 8.55
N HIS A 24 -16.12 -2.78 9.75
CA HIS A 24 -16.30 -3.67 10.88
C HIS A 24 -17.76 -3.68 11.40
N ASP A 25 -18.57 -2.70 11.01
CA ASP A 25 -20.03 -2.79 11.09
C ASP A 25 -20.60 -3.48 9.84
N ASP A 26 -21.33 -4.58 10.04
CA ASP A 26 -21.93 -5.37 8.96
C ASP A 26 -22.81 -4.55 8.02
N ARG A 27 -23.49 -3.52 8.54
CA ARG A 27 -24.36 -2.64 7.74
C ARG A 27 -23.55 -1.79 6.77
N VAL A 28 -22.41 -1.28 7.22
CA VAL A 28 -21.49 -0.50 6.39
C VAL A 28 -20.88 -1.41 5.34
N ARG A 29 -20.42 -2.60 5.74
CA ARG A 29 -19.84 -3.59 4.81
C ARG A 29 -20.82 -3.99 3.72
N GLU A 30 -22.07 -4.28 4.07
CA GLU A 30 -23.12 -4.61 3.10
C GLU A 30 -23.40 -3.43 2.15
N ALA A 31 -23.51 -2.20 2.67
CA ALA A 31 -23.74 -1.02 1.85
C ALA A 31 -22.58 -0.77 0.86
N VAL A 32 -21.33 -0.89 1.34
CA VAL A 32 -20.13 -0.74 0.49
C VAL A 32 -20.09 -1.83 -0.57
N PHE A 33 -20.32 -3.10 -0.21
CA PHE A 33 -20.33 -4.21 -1.17
C PHE A 33 -21.28 -3.96 -2.35
N TRP A 34 -22.53 -3.56 -2.06
CA TRP A 34 -23.52 -3.31 -3.11
C TRP A 34 -23.23 -2.05 -3.93
N ALA A 35 -22.69 -1.00 -3.31
CA ALA A 35 -22.27 0.21 -4.02
C ALA A 35 -21.06 -0.08 -4.93
N ALA A 36 -20.09 -0.85 -4.44
CA ALA A 36 -18.91 -1.28 -5.18
C ALA A 36 -19.31 -2.12 -6.40
N TRP A 37 -20.22 -3.08 -6.18
CA TRP A 37 -20.79 -3.89 -7.25
C TRP A 37 -21.48 -3.04 -8.32
N ALA A 38 -22.28 -2.04 -7.93
CA ALA A 38 -22.94 -1.16 -8.89
C ALA A 38 -21.92 -0.36 -9.72
N ILE A 39 -20.83 0.09 -9.10
CA ILE A 39 -19.73 0.79 -9.77
C ILE A 39 -19.05 -0.10 -10.82
N GLU A 40 -18.68 -1.33 -10.44
CA GLU A 40 -17.95 -2.26 -11.33
C GLU A 40 -18.82 -2.81 -12.45
N ARG A 41 -20.10 -3.07 -12.17
CA ARG A 41 -21.05 -3.54 -13.18
C ARG A 41 -21.26 -2.52 -14.31
N ASP A 42 -21.26 -1.24 -13.96
CA ASP A 42 -21.46 -0.16 -14.91
C ASP A 42 -20.14 0.28 -15.57
N ASP A 43 -19.00 -0.30 -15.16
CA ASP A 43 -17.69 -0.03 -15.72
C ASP A 43 -17.43 -0.86 -16.99
N PRO A 44 -17.36 -0.24 -18.18
CA PRO A 44 -17.14 -0.96 -19.42
C PRO A 44 -15.75 -1.63 -19.51
N ALA A 45 -14.81 -1.27 -18.63
CA ALA A 45 -13.50 -1.90 -18.55
C ALA A 45 -13.51 -3.20 -17.71
N VAL A 46 -14.55 -3.44 -16.91
CA VAL A 46 -14.65 -4.59 -16.01
C VAL A 46 -15.72 -5.56 -16.51
N GLY A 47 -15.28 -6.72 -17.01
CA GLY A 47 -16.19 -7.80 -17.40
C GLY A 47 -16.78 -8.51 -16.18
N THR A 48 -17.85 -7.98 -15.61
CA THR A 48 -18.50 -8.59 -14.43
C THR A 48 -19.38 -9.77 -14.85
N THR A 49 -19.02 -10.99 -14.43
CA THR A 49 -19.84 -12.21 -14.62
C THR A 49 -20.35 -12.68 -13.26
N TRP A 50 -21.66 -12.80 -13.12
CA TRP A 50 -22.30 -13.27 -11.88
C TRP A 50 -22.77 -14.72 -11.99
N ILE A 51 -22.54 -15.49 -10.93
CA ILE A 51 -23.03 -16.86 -10.78
C ILE A 51 -23.80 -16.92 -9.45
N ALA A 52 -25.13 -16.95 -9.51
CA ALA A 52 -25.92 -17.42 -8.37
C ALA A 52 -25.73 -18.93 -8.22
N LEU A 53 -25.39 -19.35 -7.01
CA LEU A 53 -25.53 -20.75 -6.60
C LEU A 53 -26.89 -20.90 -5.93
N ASP A 54 -27.92 -21.13 -6.73
CA ASP A 54 -29.26 -21.43 -6.22
C ASP A 54 -29.35 -22.88 -5.72
N GLY A 55 -29.78 -23.05 -4.46
CA GLY A 55 -30.17 -24.35 -3.93
C GLY A 55 -31.56 -24.78 -4.44
N PRO A 56 -31.89 -26.08 -4.49
CA PRO A 56 -33.21 -26.52 -4.93
C PRO A 56 -34.29 -25.98 -3.98
N GLY A 57 -35.05 -24.98 -4.46
CA GLY A 57 -36.11 -24.31 -3.72
C GLY A 57 -35.89 -22.82 -3.44
N SER A 58 -34.82 -22.17 -3.93
CA SER A 58 -34.74 -20.70 -3.86
C SER A 58 -35.81 -20.09 -4.77
N ALA A 59 -36.63 -19.22 -4.21
CA ALA A 59 -37.50 -18.36 -4.99
C ALA A 59 -36.63 -17.49 -5.91
N ALA A 60 -37.09 -17.29 -7.14
CA ALA A 60 -36.38 -16.55 -8.17
C ALA A 60 -35.80 -15.23 -7.64
N ALA A 61 -34.50 -15.03 -7.90
CA ALA A 61 -33.73 -13.79 -7.81
C ALA A 61 -34.48 -12.60 -7.18
N ASP A 62 -34.31 -12.41 -5.87
CA ASP A 62 -34.54 -11.11 -5.26
C ASP A 62 -33.76 -10.07 -6.08
N ALA A 63 -34.43 -8.98 -6.45
CA ALA A 63 -33.82 -7.91 -7.23
C ALA A 63 -32.51 -7.50 -6.55
N VAL A 64 -31.40 -7.58 -7.29
CA VAL A 64 -30.08 -7.23 -6.76
C VAL A 64 -30.17 -5.86 -6.07
N PRO A 65 -29.89 -5.75 -4.76
CA PRO A 65 -30.00 -4.50 -4.04
C PRO A 65 -29.17 -3.42 -4.71
N HIS A 66 -29.84 -2.38 -5.21
CA HIS A 66 -29.17 -1.18 -5.71
C HIS A 66 -28.86 -0.27 -4.52
N ARG A 67 -27.63 -0.38 -3.97
CA ARG A 67 -27.11 0.59 -3.02
C ARG A 67 -26.26 1.62 -3.76
N SER A 68 -26.43 2.88 -3.34
CA SER A 68 -25.72 4.04 -3.85
C SER A 68 -24.69 4.53 -2.83
N VAL A 69 -23.88 5.52 -3.22
CA VAL A 69 -23.00 6.25 -2.30
C VAL A 69 -23.78 6.84 -1.11
N ASP A 70 -25.03 7.28 -1.32
CA ASP A 70 -25.88 7.80 -0.24
C ASP A 70 -26.20 6.71 0.81
N ASP A 71 -26.40 5.46 0.39
CA ASP A 71 -26.63 4.35 1.32
C ASP A 71 -25.39 4.08 2.19
N VAL A 72 -24.19 4.16 1.60
CA VAL A 72 -22.92 4.04 2.35
C VAL A 72 -22.82 5.15 3.39
N VAL A 73 -23.13 6.39 3.01
CA VAL A 73 -23.13 7.54 3.93
C VAL A 73 -24.11 7.32 5.10
N GLN A 74 -25.34 6.88 4.82
CA GLN A 74 -26.32 6.61 5.87
C GLN A 74 -25.87 5.47 6.79
N ALA A 75 -25.26 4.42 6.24
CA ALA A 75 -24.74 3.31 7.02
C ALA A 75 -23.60 3.75 7.95
N ILE A 76 -22.65 4.55 7.46
CA ILE A 76 -21.54 5.09 8.27
C ILE A 76 -22.10 5.98 9.39
N LEU A 77 -23.03 6.88 9.10
CA LEU A 77 -23.63 7.78 10.10
C LEU A 77 -24.41 7.03 11.19
N ALA A 78 -24.98 5.87 10.87
CA ALA A 78 -25.70 5.04 11.83
C ALA A 78 -24.79 4.07 12.60
N SER A 79 -23.52 3.93 12.17
CA SER A 79 -22.57 2.98 12.71
C SER A 79 -21.96 3.44 14.04
N HIS A 80 -21.59 2.48 14.87
CA HIS A 80 -20.93 2.70 16.17
C HIS A 80 -19.77 1.72 16.36
N VAL A 81 -18.87 1.61 15.36
CA VAL A 81 -17.67 0.76 15.46
C VAL A 81 -16.81 1.20 16.65
N ASP A 82 -16.42 0.24 17.48
CA ASP A 82 -15.40 0.43 18.51
C ASP A 82 -14.01 0.34 17.85
N VAL A 83 -13.30 1.46 17.79
CA VAL A 83 -12.00 1.56 17.10
C VAL A 83 -10.89 1.15 18.05
N ASP A 84 -10.73 -0.16 18.24
CA ASP A 84 -9.65 -0.74 19.03
C ASP A 84 -8.41 -1.08 18.18
N ALA A 85 -7.37 -1.61 18.83
CA ALA A 85 -6.12 -1.95 18.16
C ALA A 85 -6.27 -3.07 17.13
N ALA A 86 -7.13 -4.07 17.39
CA ALA A 86 -7.33 -5.21 16.50
C ALA A 86 -8.08 -4.79 15.24
N VAL A 87 -9.11 -3.95 15.38
CA VAL A 87 -9.85 -3.35 14.26
C VAL A 87 -8.93 -2.52 13.37
N VAL A 88 -8.07 -1.69 13.95
CA VAL A 88 -7.10 -0.88 13.19
C VAL A 88 -6.05 -1.74 12.50
N ASP A 89 -5.52 -2.77 13.16
CA ASP A 89 -4.52 -3.67 12.56
C ASP A 89 -5.10 -4.47 11.39
N ALA A 90 -6.33 -4.97 11.53
CA ALA A 90 -7.05 -5.67 10.46
C ALA A 90 -7.34 -4.75 9.27
N ALA A 91 -7.84 -3.54 9.54
CA ALA A 91 -8.11 -2.55 8.51
C ALA A 91 -6.82 -2.06 7.81
N LEU A 92 -5.71 -1.92 8.55
CA LEU A 92 -4.42 -1.56 7.97
C LEU A 92 -3.88 -2.67 7.06
N SER A 93 -3.99 -3.93 7.48
CA SER A 93 -3.62 -5.08 6.63
C SER A 93 -4.45 -5.10 5.35
N SER A 94 -5.77 -4.92 5.43
CA SER A 94 -6.66 -4.82 4.27
C SER A 94 -6.30 -3.66 3.33
N ALA A 95 -6.01 -2.48 3.88
CA ALA A 95 -5.58 -1.31 3.10
C ALA A 95 -4.25 -1.55 2.37
N VAL A 96 -3.34 -2.34 2.94
CA VAL A 96 -2.08 -2.76 2.31
C VAL A 96 -2.31 -3.82 1.24
N SER A 97 -3.13 -4.83 1.49
CA SER A 97 -3.42 -5.88 0.50
C SER A 97 -4.19 -5.38 -0.73
N SER A 98 -4.89 -4.24 -0.61
CA SER A 98 -5.57 -3.56 -1.71
C SER A 98 -4.69 -2.55 -2.46
N ALA A 99 -3.44 -2.33 -2.02
CA ALA A 99 -2.55 -1.32 -2.58
C ALA A 99 -1.93 -1.76 -3.92
N ARG A 100 -2.69 -1.58 -5.02
CA ARG A 100 -2.31 -2.07 -6.36
C ARG A 100 -1.99 -0.95 -7.33
N TYR A 101 -0.74 -0.51 -7.38
CA TYR A 101 -0.34 0.69 -8.14
C TYR A 101 -0.09 0.45 -9.64
N TRP A 102 -0.44 -0.72 -10.16
CA TRP A 102 -0.39 -1.09 -11.60
C TRP A 102 -1.79 -1.17 -12.25
N GLN A 103 -2.81 -0.67 -11.56
CA GLN A 103 -4.18 -0.62 -12.07
C GLN A 103 -4.94 0.59 -11.52
N GLU A 104 -6.13 0.81 -12.05
CA GLU A 104 -7.07 1.80 -11.55
C GLU A 104 -7.45 1.52 -10.08
N PRO A 105 -7.78 2.56 -9.30
CA PRO A 105 -8.35 2.38 -7.97
C PRO A 105 -9.59 1.48 -8.02
N ASP A 106 -9.68 0.56 -7.07
CA ASP A 106 -10.84 -0.34 -6.97
C ASP A 106 -12.11 0.43 -6.55
N ALA A 107 -13.25 -0.25 -6.56
CA ALA A 107 -14.52 0.39 -6.27
C ALA A 107 -14.61 0.95 -4.85
N ASP A 108 -13.98 0.29 -3.86
CA ASP A 108 -13.92 0.75 -2.48
C ASP A 108 -13.08 2.02 -2.37
N ASP A 109 -11.93 2.09 -3.06
CA ASP A 109 -11.10 3.29 -3.13
C ASP A 109 -11.85 4.46 -3.79
N ARG A 110 -12.65 4.16 -4.83
CA ARG A 110 -13.51 5.14 -5.50
C ARG A 110 -14.61 5.65 -4.57
N ILE A 111 -15.28 4.77 -3.82
CA ILE A 111 -16.28 5.13 -2.80
C ILE A 111 -15.63 6.00 -1.73
N ALA A 112 -14.49 5.58 -1.19
CA ALA A 112 -13.78 6.33 -0.15
C ALA A 112 -13.32 7.70 -0.65
N SER A 113 -13.02 7.85 -1.95
CA SER A 113 -12.65 9.13 -2.58
C SER A 113 -13.81 10.11 -2.78
N ASP A 114 -15.07 9.66 -2.68
CA ASP A 114 -16.21 10.57 -2.72
C ASP A 114 -16.15 11.55 -1.55
N ARG A 115 -16.35 12.84 -1.84
CA ARG A 115 -16.19 13.89 -0.83
C ARG A 115 -17.17 13.70 0.34
N VAL A 116 -18.40 13.30 0.07
CA VAL A 116 -19.43 13.12 1.12
C VAL A 116 -19.08 11.93 1.99
N VAL A 117 -18.60 10.83 1.40
CA VAL A 117 -18.10 9.67 2.16
C VAL A 117 -16.89 10.06 3.00
N SER A 118 -15.92 10.76 2.41
CA SER A 118 -14.72 11.19 3.14
C SER A 118 -15.05 12.13 4.30
N ASP A 119 -16.05 13.01 4.16
CA ASP A 119 -16.50 13.91 5.22
C ASP A 119 -17.10 13.10 6.40
N VAL A 120 -17.91 12.08 6.13
CA VAL A 120 -18.50 11.24 7.20
C VAL A 120 -17.53 10.23 7.81
N LEU A 121 -16.39 9.97 7.16
CA LEU A 121 -15.29 9.18 7.73
C LEU A 121 -14.42 9.98 8.72
N ALA A 122 -14.56 11.31 8.81
CA ALA A 122 -13.72 12.14 9.69
C ALA A 122 -13.72 11.71 11.17
N PRO A 123 -14.85 11.36 11.82
CA PRO A 123 -14.83 10.86 13.19
C PRO A 123 -14.07 9.54 13.36
N ILE A 124 -14.12 8.66 12.35
CA ILE A 124 -13.36 7.40 12.34
C ILE A 124 -11.87 7.70 12.19
N ALA A 125 -11.50 8.64 11.29
CA ALA A 125 -10.12 9.06 11.13
C ALA A 125 -9.54 9.66 12.43
N GLU A 126 -10.35 10.40 13.21
CA GLU A 126 -9.97 10.90 14.53
C GLU A 126 -9.75 9.77 15.54
N ALA A 127 -10.63 8.77 15.57
CA ALA A 127 -10.49 7.60 16.43
C ALA A 127 -9.24 6.76 16.07
N VAL A 128 -9.02 6.50 14.78
CA VAL A 128 -7.82 5.80 14.28
C VAL A 128 -6.54 6.56 14.64
N ALA A 129 -6.55 7.90 14.50
CA ALA A 129 -5.42 8.74 14.89
C ALA A 129 -5.17 8.76 16.41
N ALA A 130 -6.20 8.52 17.23
CA ALA A 130 -6.08 8.41 18.68
C ALA A 130 -5.54 7.03 19.14
N SER A 131 -5.75 5.97 18.34
CA SER A 131 -5.15 4.65 18.55
C SER A 131 -3.65 4.71 18.26
N ASP A 132 -2.84 4.96 19.28
CA ASP A 132 -1.41 5.27 19.11
C ASP A 132 -0.52 4.06 18.79
N HIS A 133 -1.03 2.82 18.89
CA HIS A 133 -0.21 1.61 18.84
C HIS A 133 0.50 1.40 17.50
N TRP A 134 -0.17 1.71 16.39
CA TRP A 134 0.39 1.62 15.03
C TRP A 134 1.32 2.81 14.68
N LEU A 135 1.29 3.88 15.47
CA LEU A 135 2.18 5.04 15.35
C LEU A 135 3.52 4.86 16.05
N ARG A 136 3.62 3.89 16.95
CA ARG A 136 4.86 3.63 17.71
C ARG A 136 5.92 3.06 16.77
N ASP A 137 7.13 3.62 16.85
CA ASP A 137 8.30 3.16 16.09
C ASP A 137 8.52 1.66 16.35
N GLY A 138 8.19 0.86 15.34
CA GLY A 138 8.26 -0.60 15.41
C GLY A 138 9.67 -1.11 15.64
N ARG A 139 10.67 -0.33 15.21
CA ARG A 139 12.09 -0.67 15.26
C ARG A 139 12.67 -0.54 16.66
N ALA A 140 11.97 0.12 17.59
CA ALA A 140 12.33 0.09 19.02
C ALA A 140 12.35 -1.34 19.60
N ARG A 141 11.71 -2.31 18.93
CA ARG A 141 11.70 -3.75 19.27
C ARG A 141 12.64 -4.59 18.40
N GLY A 142 13.52 -3.94 17.64
CA GLY A 142 14.46 -4.55 16.70
C GLY A 142 13.97 -4.51 15.25
N SER A 143 14.93 -4.59 14.33
CA SER A 143 14.71 -4.68 12.89
C SER A 143 14.85 -6.13 12.42
N TRP A 144 13.85 -6.64 11.72
CA TRP A 144 13.77 -8.04 11.32
C TRP A 144 13.69 -8.18 9.80
N LEU A 145 14.64 -8.89 9.21
CA LEU A 145 14.57 -9.31 7.82
C LEU A 145 13.63 -10.50 7.74
N VAL A 146 12.59 -10.41 6.90
CA VAL A 146 11.63 -11.49 6.71
C VAL A 146 12.01 -12.30 5.48
N ARG A 147 12.16 -13.61 5.65
CA ARG A 147 12.32 -14.58 4.57
C ARG A 147 11.07 -15.45 4.51
N TRP A 148 10.34 -15.36 3.41
CA TRP A 148 9.18 -16.22 3.14
C TRP A 148 9.64 -17.59 2.65
N ASP A 149 9.02 -18.65 3.18
CA ASP A 149 9.40 -20.03 2.87
C ASP A 149 9.24 -20.35 1.36
N GLU A 150 8.31 -19.66 0.69
CA GLU A 150 7.96 -19.83 -0.72
C GLU A 150 8.78 -18.94 -1.67
N THR A 151 9.64 -18.06 -1.14
CA THR A 151 10.44 -17.14 -1.95
C THR A 151 11.92 -17.48 -1.88
N PRO A 152 12.67 -17.37 -3.00
CA PRO A 152 14.11 -17.43 -2.92
C PRO A 152 14.62 -16.25 -2.06
N PRO A 153 15.66 -16.45 -1.25
CA PRO A 153 16.24 -15.35 -0.48
C PRO A 153 16.68 -14.23 -1.43
N ARG A 154 16.27 -12.99 -1.13
CA ARG A 154 16.76 -11.82 -1.87
C ARG A 154 18.29 -11.78 -1.77
N THR A 155 18.94 -11.69 -2.93
CA THR A 155 20.39 -11.61 -3.06
C THR A 155 20.92 -10.25 -2.65
N ALA A 156 22.26 -10.13 -2.62
CA ALA A 156 22.98 -8.89 -2.30
C ALA A 156 22.46 -7.67 -3.08
N VAL A 157 22.63 -6.50 -2.48
CA VAL A 157 22.18 -5.22 -3.03
C VAL A 157 23.11 -4.77 -4.17
N ASP A 158 22.62 -4.83 -5.41
CA ASP A 158 23.29 -4.24 -6.59
C ASP A 158 22.47 -3.09 -7.19
N LEU A 159 22.55 -1.93 -6.54
CA LEU A 159 21.85 -0.72 -6.97
C LEU A 159 22.34 -0.20 -8.33
N THR A 160 23.59 -0.51 -8.72
CA THR A 160 24.14 -0.03 -9.99
C THR A 160 23.53 -0.80 -11.15
N ALA A 161 23.44 -2.12 -11.03
CA ALA A 161 22.73 -2.95 -12.01
C ALA A 161 21.23 -2.62 -12.04
N ALA A 162 20.60 -2.43 -10.88
CA ALA A 162 19.18 -2.05 -10.80
C ALA A 162 18.91 -0.70 -11.51
N ARG A 163 19.73 0.33 -11.25
CA ARG A 163 19.63 1.63 -11.93
C ARG A 163 19.85 1.52 -13.44
N ALA A 164 20.79 0.69 -13.88
CA ALA A 164 21.03 0.48 -15.30
C ALA A 164 19.83 -0.22 -15.99
N ALA A 165 19.22 -1.20 -15.32
CA ALA A 165 18.01 -1.87 -15.80
C ALA A 165 16.82 -0.90 -15.88
N GLU A 166 16.66 -0.05 -14.87
CA GLU A 166 15.62 1.00 -14.81
C GLU A 166 15.71 1.95 -16.02
N LEU A 167 16.91 2.47 -16.31
CA LEU A 167 17.12 3.35 -17.46
C LEU A 167 16.92 2.64 -18.81
N ALA A 168 17.27 1.35 -18.90
CA ALA A 168 17.08 0.57 -20.11
C ALA A 168 15.59 0.27 -20.37
N ASP A 169 14.82 -0.02 -19.32
CA ASP A 169 13.37 -0.23 -19.40
C ASP A 169 12.66 1.06 -19.81
N ASP A 170 13.04 2.21 -19.22
CA ASP A 170 12.50 3.52 -19.59
C ASP A 170 12.76 3.86 -21.07
N GLU A 171 13.99 3.66 -21.54
CA GLU A 171 14.34 3.85 -22.95
C GLU A 171 13.50 2.96 -23.87
N ALA A 172 13.37 1.67 -23.53
CA ALA A 172 12.58 0.72 -24.32
C ALA A 172 11.10 1.13 -24.40
N MET A 173 10.54 1.63 -23.30
CA MET A 173 9.14 2.02 -23.19
C MET A 173 8.80 3.35 -23.85
N ARG A 174 9.82 4.14 -24.25
CA ARG A 174 9.62 5.43 -24.94
C ARG A 174 8.79 5.29 -26.21
N ALA A 175 9.02 4.21 -26.96
CA ALA A 175 8.33 3.92 -28.21
C ALA A 175 6.85 3.49 -28.07
N HIS A 176 6.33 3.35 -26.84
CA HIS A 176 4.98 2.85 -26.55
C HIS A 176 4.03 3.97 -26.07
N PRO A 177 3.28 4.66 -26.96
CA PRO A 177 2.40 5.77 -26.58
C PRO A 177 1.31 5.34 -25.59
N LEU A 178 0.93 6.25 -24.68
CA LEU A 178 -0.13 6.03 -23.67
C LEU A 178 -1.47 5.60 -24.30
N ASP A 179 -1.83 6.14 -25.46
CA ASP A 179 -3.13 5.91 -26.10
C ASP A 179 -3.07 4.90 -27.27
N ALA A 180 -2.17 3.92 -27.22
CA ALA A 180 -1.90 2.98 -28.32
C ALA A 180 -2.99 1.89 -28.57
N GLY A 181 -4.28 2.25 -28.47
CA GLY A 181 -5.36 1.56 -29.18
C GLY A 181 -5.67 0.13 -28.72
N GLY A 182 -5.69 -0.13 -27.40
CA GLY A 182 -6.42 -1.26 -26.82
C GLY A 182 -5.60 -2.46 -26.34
N VAL A 183 -4.27 -2.44 -26.46
CA VAL A 183 -3.41 -3.44 -25.79
C VAL A 183 -2.96 -2.85 -24.44
N PRO A 184 -3.25 -3.52 -23.31
CA PRO A 184 -2.71 -3.12 -22.02
C PRO A 184 -1.18 -3.19 -22.07
N VAL A 185 -0.54 -2.06 -21.85
CA VAL A 185 0.91 -1.96 -21.67
C VAL A 185 1.13 -1.76 -20.17
N GLY A 186 1.84 -2.68 -19.53
CA GLY A 186 2.21 -2.60 -18.12
C GLY A 186 3.71 -2.87 -17.97
N GLY A 187 4.27 -2.54 -16.81
CA GLY A 187 5.71 -2.67 -16.56
C GLY A 187 6.06 -2.63 -15.08
N ALA A 188 7.23 -2.08 -14.77
CA ALA A 188 7.56 -1.74 -13.40
C ALA A 188 6.64 -0.62 -12.92
N TRP A 189 6.08 -0.76 -11.72
CA TRP A 189 5.13 0.19 -11.12
C TRP A 189 5.58 0.67 -9.73
N TRP A 190 6.69 0.16 -9.23
CA TRP A 190 7.25 0.53 -7.94
C TRP A 190 8.20 1.73 -8.07
N SER A 191 8.31 2.47 -6.96
CA SER A 191 9.33 3.48 -6.72
C SER A 191 10.44 2.99 -5.78
N THR A 192 10.26 1.84 -5.14
CA THR A 192 11.22 1.28 -4.18
C THR A 192 12.49 0.77 -4.83
N PRO A 193 13.61 0.72 -4.08
CA PRO A 193 14.88 0.19 -4.58
C PRO A 193 14.88 -1.32 -4.85
N GLN A 194 13.80 -2.05 -4.54
CA GLN A 194 13.68 -3.51 -4.67
C GLN A 194 14.77 -4.30 -3.92
N THR A 195 15.33 -3.71 -2.87
CA THR A 195 16.37 -4.29 -2.01
C THR A 195 15.77 -5.09 -0.83
N PRO A 196 16.59 -5.82 -0.04
CA PRO A 196 16.12 -6.43 1.20
C PRO A 196 15.46 -5.39 2.12
N GLU A 197 14.36 -5.80 2.74
CA GLU A 197 13.58 -4.98 3.65
C GLU A 197 13.62 -5.56 5.06
N THR A 198 13.73 -4.70 6.06
CA THR A 198 13.50 -5.06 7.45
C THR A 198 12.27 -4.37 7.99
N VAL A 199 11.51 -5.08 8.80
CA VAL A 199 10.29 -4.59 9.44
C VAL A 199 10.43 -4.57 10.96
N GLY A 200 9.62 -3.72 11.60
CA GLY A 200 9.36 -3.75 13.04
C GLY A 200 8.11 -4.57 13.38
N ARG A 201 7.63 -4.46 14.62
CA ARG A 201 6.30 -4.95 15.07
C ARG A 201 5.87 -6.34 14.57
N LEU A 202 6.71 -7.37 14.76
CA LEU A 202 6.24 -8.75 14.57
C LEU A 202 5.17 -9.14 15.63
N PRO A 203 4.13 -9.90 15.28
CA PRO A 203 3.90 -10.53 13.97
C PRO A 203 3.13 -9.66 12.97
N ILE A 204 2.49 -8.55 13.37
CA ILE A 204 1.58 -7.78 12.50
C ILE A 204 2.26 -7.33 11.20
N ALA A 205 3.55 -6.98 11.23
CA ALA A 205 4.26 -6.58 10.01
C ALA A 205 4.33 -7.66 8.91
N LEU A 206 4.11 -8.94 9.25
CA LEU A 206 3.99 -10.02 8.26
C LEU A 206 2.69 -9.93 7.43
N ALA A 207 1.68 -9.22 7.94
CA ALA A 207 0.42 -8.92 7.25
C ALA A 207 0.42 -7.53 6.57
N LEU A 208 1.51 -6.77 6.69
CA LEU A 208 1.66 -5.42 6.14
C LEU A 208 2.61 -5.42 4.94
N VAL A 209 2.42 -6.36 4.03
CA VAL A 209 3.23 -6.49 2.81
C VAL A 209 2.37 -6.20 1.60
N GLU A 210 2.76 -5.20 0.82
CA GLU A 210 2.13 -4.97 -0.48
C GLU A 210 2.32 -6.20 -1.37
N ASP A 211 1.29 -6.56 -2.11
CA ASP A 211 1.29 -7.64 -3.09
C ASP A 211 1.68 -9.01 -2.52
N GLU A 212 1.22 -9.32 -1.31
CA GLU A 212 1.43 -10.65 -0.77
C GLU A 212 0.90 -11.74 -1.72
N LEU A 213 1.70 -12.77 -1.94
CA LEU A 213 1.37 -13.88 -2.85
C LEU A 213 0.76 -15.07 -2.10
N GLY A 214 0.08 -14.80 -0.98
CA GLY A 214 -0.53 -15.83 -0.14
C GLY A 214 0.49 -16.72 0.59
N TRP A 215 1.62 -16.17 1.00
CA TRP A 215 2.65 -16.90 1.76
C TRP A 215 2.08 -17.46 3.07
N GLN A 216 2.55 -18.66 3.43
CA GLN A 216 2.05 -19.42 4.58
C GLN A 216 3.12 -19.61 5.67
N GLY A 217 4.39 -19.40 5.34
CA GLY A 217 5.51 -19.53 6.27
C GLY A 217 6.52 -18.39 6.16
N ALA A 218 7.02 -17.94 7.31
CA ALA A 218 8.04 -16.89 7.38
C ALA A 218 9.11 -17.19 8.43
N THR A 219 10.35 -16.81 8.13
CA THR A 219 11.45 -16.75 9.08
C THR A 219 11.89 -15.30 9.24
N ALA A 220 11.79 -14.76 10.46
CA ALA A 220 12.31 -13.44 10.79
C ALA A 220 13.72 -13.55 11.39
N ILE A 221 14.67 -12.83 10.81
CA ILE A 221 16.08 -12.83 11.22
C ILE A 221 16.42 -11.43 11.74
N ALA A 222 16.92 -11.34 12.97
CA ALA A 222 17.28 -10.06 13.57
C ALA A 222 18.48 -9.44 12.84
N MET A 223 18.32 -8.20 12.39
CA MET A 223 19.34 -7.42 11.71
C MET A 223 19.89 -6.33 12.63
N ARG A 224 21.18 -6.01 12.47
CA ARG A 224 21.80 -4.84 13.09
C ARG A 224 21.13 -3.57 12.56
N GLU A 225 21.06 -2.55 13.39
CA GLU A 225 20.54 -1.26 12.96
C GLU A 225 21.54 -0.58 11.99
N PRO A 226 21.05 0.10 10.94
CA PRO A 226 21.92 0.83 10.01
C PRO A 226 22.54 2.05 10.69
N ASP A 227 23.82 2.32 10.38
CA ASP A 227 24.53 3.48 10.94
C ASP A 227 23.96 4.81 10.42
N ARG A 228 23.59 4.86 9.13
CA ARG A 228 23.04 6.06 8.48
C ARG A 228 21.64 5.79 7.90
N LEU A 229 20.64 5.83 8.77
CA LEU A 229 19.24 5.73 8.38
C LEU A 229 18.67 7.07 7.89
N LEU A 230 18.11 7.08 6.68
CA LEU A 230 17.20 8.12 6.24
C LEU A 230 15.77 7.75 6.65
N ARG A 231 15.04 8.66 7.33
CA ARG A 231 13.62 8.45 7.64
C ARG A 231 12.76 9.37 6.78
N ILE A 232 11.76 8.80 6.12
CA ILE A 232 10.72 9.51 5.39
C ILE A 232 9.46 9.50 6.27
N ALA A 233 9.25 10.58 7.03
CA ALA A 233 8.15 10.69 7.99
C ALA A 233 6.95 11.48 7.45
N SER A 234 7.14 12.15 6.30
CA SER A 234 6.16 13.01 5.67
C SER A 234 6.29 13.03 4.15
N ILE A 235 5.25 13.54 3.49
CA ILE A 235 5.27 13.79 2.04
C ILE A 235 6.39 14.77 1.67
N ASP A 236 6.66 15.77 2.50
CA ASP A 236 7.73 16.74 2.27
C ASP A 236 9.12 16.06 2.27
N ASP A 237 9.34 15.07 3.15
CA ASP A 237 10.59 14.29 3.16
C ASP A 237 10.75 13.48 1.86
N TRP A 238 9.67 12.85 1.38
CA TRP A 238 9.67 12.11 0.11
C TRP A 238 9.97 13.03 -1.07
N LEU A 239 9.29 14.17 -1.15
CA LEU A 239 9.48 15.15 -2.21
C LEU A 239 10.89 15.76 -2.17
N ALA A 240 11.42 16.05 -0.97
CA ALA A 240 12.79 16.53 -0.81
C ALA A 240 13.80 15.50 -1.30
N LEU A 241 13.58 14.20 -1.01
CA LEU A 241 14.42 13.13 -1.51
C LEU A 241 14.41 13.05 -3.04
N CYS A 242 13.22 13.10 -3.65
CA CYS A 242 13.08 13.10 -5.12
C CYS A 242 13.75 14.31 -5.78
N ARG A 243 13.67 15.50 -5.16
CA ARG A 243 14.33 16.71 -5.66
C ARG A 243 15.86 16.65 -5.52
N ALA A 244 16.36 16.07 -4.42
CA ALA A 244 17.79 15.99 -4.16
C ALA A 244 18.49 14.93 -5.03
N HIS A 245 17.79 13.84 -5.33
CA HIS A 245 18.32 12.70 -6.08
C HIS A 245 17.32 12.24 -7.14
N PRO A 246 17.03 13.02 -8.20
CA PRO A 246 16.04 12.63 -9.20
C PRO A 246 16.58 11.57 -10.17
N LEU A 247 15.77 10.56 -10.45
CA LEU A 247 15.89 9.66 -11.58
C LEU A 247 14.58 9.69 -12.36
N GLU A 248 14.63 10.11 -13.62
CA GLU A 248 13.45 10.13 -14.49
C GLU A 248 13.15 8.72 -15.04
N VAL A 249 11.91 8.30 -14.88
CA VAL A 249 11.36 6.97 -15.25
C VAL A 249 10.01 7.10 -15.97
N THR A 250 9.81 8.24 -16.63
CA THR A 250 8.55 8.65 -17.27
C THR A 250 7.95 7.56 -18.14
N PHE A 251 8.72 7.02 -19.07
CA PHE A 251 8.22 6.11 -20.09
C PHE A 251 7.95 4.72 -19.53
N ALA A 252 8.76 4.24 -18.59
CA ALA A 252 8.54 2.97 -17.91
C ALA A 252 7.31 3.01 -17.00
N ARG A 253 7.03 4.14 -16.32
CA ARG A 253 5.95 4.23 -15.33
C ARG A 253 4.63 4.79 -15.84
N ARG A 254 4.64 5.59 -16.92
CA ARG A 254 3.46 6.37 -17.34
C ARG A 254 2.20 5.54 -17.49
N HIS A 255 2.26 4.30 -17.96
CA HIS A 255 1.05 3.50 -18.20
C HIS A 255 0.36 3.14 -16.88
N ASP A 256 1.11 2.47 -15.99
CA ASP A 256 0.61 2.04 -14.69
C ASP A 256 0.30 3.22 -13.76
N TRP A 257 1.17 4.22 -13.71
CA TRP A 257 0.96 5.39 -12.85
C TRP A 257 -0.14 6.33 -13.35
N THR A 258 -0.38 6.41 -14.66
CA THR A 258 -1.57 7.11 -15.19
C THR A 258 -2.84 6.39 -14.75
N ARG A 259 -2.89 5.06 -14.83
CA ARG A 259 -4.08 4.29 -14.41
C ARG A 259 -4.38 4.48 -12.93
N THR A 260 -3.36 4.38 -12.08
CA THR A 260 -3.54 4.46 -10.63
C THR A 260 -3.83 5.88 -10.13
N THR A 261 -3.20 6.91 -10.73
CA THR A 261 -3.31 8.30 -10.23
C THR A 261 -4.24 9.21 -11.05
N GLY A 262 -4.55 8.84 -12.28
CA GLY A 262 -5.23 9.70 -13.26
C GLY A 262 -4.34 10.75 -13.93
N GLU A 263 -3.08 10.91 -13.50
CA GLU A 263 -2.15 11.91 -14.04
C GLU A 263 -1.52 11.43 -15.36
N ARG A 264 -1.66 12.22 -16.43
CA ARG A 264 -1.29 11.80 -17.80
C ARG A 264 -0.03 12.47 -18.35
N HIS A 265 0.32 13.65 -17.82
CA HIS A 265 1.29 14.54 -18.48
C HIS A 265 2.49 14.90 -17.62
N ALA A 266 2.64 14.26 -16.46
CA ALA A 266 3.80 14.44 -15.62
C ALA A 266 5.03 13.71 -16.18
N SER A 267 6.21 14.32 -16.00
CA SER A 267 7.47 13.57 -15.94
C SER A 267 7.48 12.78 -14.63
N TRP A 268 7.75 11.47 -14.70
CA TRP A 268 7.73 10.62 -13.52
C TRP A 268 9.12 10.46 -12.94
N ILE A 269 9.27 10.80 -11.66
CA ILE A 269 10.54 10.76 -10.93
C ILE A 269 10.47 9.74 -9.80
N VAL A 270 11.56 9.00 -9.62
CA VAL A 270 11.87 8.25 -8.41
C VAL A 270 13.22 8.71 -7.84
N PRO A 271 13.52 8.44 -6.56
CA PRO A 271 14.86 8.65 -6.04
C PRO A 271 15.90 7.80 -6.79
N ASP A 272 17.02 8.40 -7.19
CA ASP A 272 18.21 7.70 -7.66
C ASP A 272 18.86 6.99 -6.48
N TRP A 273 18.49 5.71 -6.27
CA TRP A 273 18.94 4.93 -5.13
C TRP A 273 20.45 4.76 -5.04
N VAL A 274 21.18 4.81 -6.17
CA VAL A 274 22.66 4.81 -6.17
C VAL A 274 23.18 6.09 -5.54
N ALA A 275 22.60 7.25 -5.88
CA ALA A 275 22.97 8.53 -5.28
C ALA A 275 22.61 8.59 -3.79
N VAL A 276 21.44 8.07 -3.40
CA VAL A 276 21.03 8.01 -1.99
C VAL A 276 21.99 7.12 -1.16
N ALA A 277 22.42 5.98 -1.72
CA ALA A 277 23.32 5.04 -1.07
C ALA A 277 24.73 5.59 -0.77
N ALA A 278 25.12 6.71 -1.42
CA ALA A 278 26.36 7.41 -1.09
C ALA A 278 26.33 7.99 0.33
N HIS A 279 25.15 8.38 0.81
CA HIS A 279 24.95 9.08 2.08
C HIS A 279 24.27 8.23 3.15
N HIS A 280 23.47 7.25 2.74
CA HIS A 280 22.66 6.45 3.63
C HIS A 280 22.88 4.95 3.43
N ASP A 281 22.68 4.17 4.48
CA ASP A 281 22.81 2.71 4.45
C ASP A 281 21.44 2.04 4.30
N ALA A 282 20.37 2.73 4.72
CA ALA A 282 19.01 2.29 4.60
C ALA A 282 18.04 3.48 4.62
N VAL A 283 16.83 3.25 4.12
CA VAL A 283 15.74 4.22 4.07
C VAL A 283 14.51 3.60 4.71
N HIS A 284 13.89 4.31 5.65
CA HIS A 284 12.69 3.87 6.34
C HIS A 284 11.49 4.74 5.93
N LEU A 285 10.41 4.10 5.51
CA LEU A 285 9.15 4.76 5.19
C LEU A 285 8.18 4.62 6.37
N ASP A 286 7.82 5.74 6.98
CA ASP A 286 6.86 5.77 8.08
C ASP A 286 5.45 5.44 7.58
N VAL A 287 4.70 4.66 8.36
CA VAL A 287 3.30 4.29 8.06
C VAL A 287 2.39 5.51 7.81
N ARG A 288 2.64 6.64 8.48
CA ARG A 288 1.85 7.88 8.26
C ARG A 288 2.10 8.46 6.87
N CYS A 289 3.36 8.44 6.42
CA CYS A 289 3.72 8.89 5.07
C CYS A 289 3.10 7.98 4.01
N TRP A 290 3.14 6.67 4.25
CA TRP A 290 2.51 5.67 3.39
C TRP A 290 0.99 5.90 3.28
N LEU A 291 0.27 6.00 4.39
CA LEU A 291 -1.19 6.22 4.41
C LEU A 291 -1.59 7.52 3.71
N GLU A 292 -0.80 8.57 3.87
CA GLU A 292 -1.05 9.88 3.27
C GLU A 292 -0.72 9.93 1.78
N GLY A 293 0.31 9.22 1.33
CA GLY A 293 0.95 9.47 0.04
C GLY A 293 0.96 8.33 -0.97
N ALA A 294 0.84 7.09 -0.53
CA ALA A 294 1.00 5.94 -1.42
C ALA A 294 -0.15 5.85 -2.44
N GLY A 295 0.20 5.58 -3.70
CA GLY A 295 -0.76 5.48 -4.81
C GLY A 295 -1.40 6.78 -5.30
N ARG A 296 -0.92 7.97 -4.90
CA ARG A 296 -1.33 9.25 -5.53
C ARG A 296 -0.14 9.95 -6.18
N ALA A 297 -0.41 10.76 -7.20
CA ALA A 297 0.60 11.62 -7.81
C ALA A 297 0.99 12.74 -6.84
N LEU A 298 2.26 12.76 -6.43
CA LEU A 298 2.86 13.79 -5.57
C LEU A 298 3.70 14.72 -6.43
N ARG A 299 3.38 16.02 -6.45
CA ARG A 299 4.08 17.01 -7.28
C ARG A 299 5.47 17.29 -6.74
N VAL A 300 6.49 16.98 -7.53
CA VAL A 300 7.90 17.29 -7.24
C VAL A 300 8.16 18.76 -7.60
N ASP A 301 7.70 19.18 -8.77
CA ASP A 301 7.66 20.56 -9.25
C ASP A 301 6.47 20.76 -10.22
N ASP A 302 6.51 21.77 -11.07
CA ASP A 302 5.42 22.14 -11.99
C ASP A 302 5.15 21.03 -13.04
N ASP A 303 6.20 20.37 -13.53
CA ASP A 303 6.12 19.39 -14.64
C ASP A 303 6.36 17.95 -14.17
N ALA A 304 6.99 17.75 -13.00
CA ALA A 304 7.35 16.45 -12.48
C ALA A 304 6.47 15.99 -11.31
N ALA A 305 6.15 14.69 -11.30
CA ALA A 305 5.45 14.02 -10.22
C ALA A 305 6.16 12.70 -9.84
N THR A 306 5.81 12.19 -8.67
CA THR A 306 6.30 10.92 -8.14
C THR A 306 5.15 10.18 -7.46
N VAL A 307 5.28 8.87 -7.31
CA VAL A 307 4.34 8.01 -6.58
C VAL A 307 5.13 7.20 -5.56
N ILE A 308 4.65 7.12 -4.32
CA ILE A 308 5.13 6.10 -3.38
C ILE A 308 4.41 4.81 -3.75
N ALA A 309 5.15 3.83 -4.27
CA ALA A 309 4.60 2.56 -4.75
C ALA A 309 5.58 1.39 -4.53
N GLY A 310 5.06 0.22 -4.14
CA GLY A 310 5.84 -1.00 -3.94
C GLY A 310 6.64 -1.00 -2.64
N TRP A 311 6.18 -0.24 -1.64
CA TRP A 311 6.81 -0.05 -0.34
C TRP A 311 5.85 -0.41 0.78
N SER A 312 6.12 -1.52 1.47
CA SER A 312 5.38 -1.93 2.67
C SER A 312 5.42 -0.83 3.76
N PRO A 313 4.30 -0.49 4.42
CA PRO A 313 4.30 0.56 5.43
C PRO A 313 5.18 0.20 6.62
N ASP A 314 5.87 1.20 7.18
CA ASP A 314 6.80 1.04 8.30
C ASP A 314 8.02 0.14 8.00
N ALA A 315 8.25 -0.19 6.72
CA ALA A 315 9.40 -1.00 6.31
C ALA A 315 10.65 -0.15 6.06
N THR A 316 11.81 -0.79 6.22
CA THR A 316 13.13 -0.20 5.97
C THR A 316 13.82 -0.92 4.83
N CYS A 317 14.02 -0.25 3.70
CA CYS A 317 14.78 -0.76 2.56
C CYS A 317 16.28 -0.54 2.77
N TRP A 318 17.08 -1.59 2.60
CA TRP A 318 18.52 -1.55 2.78
C TRP A 318 19.25 -1.21 1.48
N LEU A 319 20.04 -0.14 1.50
CA LEU A 319 20.87 0.29 0.36
C LEU A 319 22.26 -0.36 0.37
N ARG A 320 22.57 -1.13 1.41
CA ARG A 320 23.78 -1.94 1.62
C ARG A 320 23.38 -3.27 2.23
N ASP A 321 24.22 -4.29 2.09
CA ASP A 321 23.89 -5.62 2.61
C ASP A 321 23.67 -5.59 4.14
N PRO A 322 22.45 -5.89 4.63
CA PRO A 322 22.16 -5.92 6.06
C PRO A 322 22.98 -7.02 6.75
N GLN A 323 23.38 -6.75 7.98
CA GLN A 323 24.16 -7.70 8.77
C GLN A 323 23.31 -8.29 9.91
N PRO A 324 23.25 -9.62 10.07
CA PRO A 324 22.56 -10.24 11.19
C PRO A 324 23.13 -9.81 12.55
N VAL A 325 22.29 -9.84 13.58
CA VAL A 325 22.75 -9.72 14.97
C VAL A 325 23.27 -11.09 15.43
N ASP A 326 24.53 -11.15 15.85
CA ASP A 326 25.15 -12.40 16.31
C ASP A 326 24.46 -12.91 17.58
N GLY A 327 24.19 -14.22 17.62
CA GLY A 327 23.62 -14.90 18.79
C GLY A 327 22.13 -14.66 19.03
N VAL A 328 21.43 -13.92 18.16
CA VAL A 328 19.97 -13.79 18.23
C VAL A 328 19.32 -14.87 17.35
N PRO A 329 18.50 -15.77 17.91
CA PRO A 329 17.85 -16.81 17.13
C PRO A 329 16.83 -16.20 16.15
N SER A 330 16.68 -16.83 14.98
CA SER A 330 15.59 -16.54 14.06
C SER A 330 14.26 -16.96 14.67
N ARG A 331 13.20 -16.20 14.37
CA ARG A 331 11.83 -16.51 14.79
C ARG A 331 11.05 -17.06 13.61
N ARG A 332 10.28 -18.13 13.81
CA ARG A 332 9.51 -18.76 12.74
C ARG A 332 8.03 -18.48 12.92
N PHE A 333 7.33 -18.24 11.83
CA PHE A 333 5.91 -17.92 11.81
C PHE A 333 5.19 -18.77 10.78
N ALA A 334 3.91 -19.05 11.06
CA ALA A 334 2.98 -19.63 10.12
C ALA A 334 1.71 -18.77 10.06
N ARG A 335 1.04 -18.79 8.91
CA ARG A 335 -0.28 -18.18 8.76
C ARG A 335 -1.33 -19.15 9.29
N ASP A 336 -2.19 -18.65 10.17
CA ASP A 336 -3.37 -19.31 10.70
C ASP A 336 -4.62 -18.58 10.19
N ASP A 337 -5.63 -19.34 9.75
CA ASP A 337 -6.84 -18.78 9.15
C ASP A 337 -7.67 -17.93 10.13
N ALA A 338 -7.58 -18.19 11.44
CA ALA A 338 -8.36 -17.50 12.46
C ALA A 338 -7.55 -16.42 13.20
N ALA A 339 -6.29 -16.70 13.49
CA ALA A 339 -5.42 -15.85 14.30
C ALA A 339 -4.43 -15.00 13.48
N GLY A 340 -4.40 -15.17 12.15
CA GLY A 340 -3.41 -14.51 11.29
C GLY A 340 -2.02 -15.11 11.51
N TRP A 341 -0.97 -14.27 11.51
CA TRP A 341 0.40 -14.76 11.69
C TRP A 341 0.70 -15.11 13.15
N VAL A 342 1.03 -16.38 13.39
CA VAL A 342 1.41 -16.91 14.71
C VAL A 342 2.88 -17.30 14.72
N GLU A 343 3.56 -17.01 15.84
CA GLU A 343 4.93 -17.49 16.06
C GLU A 343 4.90 -18.97 16.42
N LEU A 344 5.79 -19.75 15.81
CA LEU A 344 5.99 -21.15 16.12
C LEU A 344 7.04 -21.27 17.22
N ASP A 345 6.72 -22.04 18.27
CA ASP A 345 7.70 -22.40 19.30
C ASP A 345 8.90 -23.12 18.65
N ALA A 346 10.10 -22.72 19.06
CA ALA A 346 11.37 -23.21 18.51
C ALA A 346 11.71 -24.65 18.90
#